data_AF-R5APU7-F1
#
_entry.id   AF-R5APU7-F1
#
_cell.length_a   1.000
_cell.length_b   1.000
_cell.length_c   1.000
_cell.angle_alpha   90.00
_cell.angle_beta   90.00
_cell.angle_gamma   90.00
#
_symmetry.space_group_name_H-M   'P 1'
#
loop_
_entity.id
_entity.type
_entity.pdbx_description
1 polymer ?
#
loop_
_entity_poly.entity_id
_entity_poly.type
_entity_poly.pdbx_seq_one_letter_code
_entity_poly.pdbx_strand_id
1 'polypeptide(L)'
;MDISALGTIEGLVDLNICHNYIEDPTPLYNCKNLERLWISCNRIKRKQWPEIAEALPNCECIFDLWWSTGAGWREHERYFWMHSFFYPELYPELVAQSASPVPEG
;
A
#
# COMPACT_ATOMS: atom_id res chain seq x y z
N MET A 1 -10.87 -6.93 -11.99
CA MET A 1 -11.30 -5.81 -11.12
C MET A 1 -10.64 -4.57 -11.67
N ASP A 2 -11.41 -3.49 -11.84
CA ASP A 2 -10.84 -2.21 -12.24
C ASP A 2 -10.20 -1.51 -11.03
N ILE A 3 -9.00 -0.98 -11.24
CA ILE A 3 -8.20 -0.25 -10.24
C ILE A 3 -7.73 1.11 -10.76
N SER A 4 -8.38 1.63 -11.81
CA SER A 4 -8.05 2.91 -12.46
C SER A 4 -7.89 4.08 -11.49
N ALA A 5 -8.74 4.16 -10.46
CA ALA A 5 -8.70 5.19 -9.43
C ALA A 5 -7.40 5.20 -8.59
N LEU A 6 -6.69 4.06 -8.46
CA LEU A 6 -5.43 4.04 -7.70
C LEU A 6 -4.36 4.90 -8.37
N GLY A 7 -4.36 4.97 -9.70
CA GLY A 7 -3.40 5.75 -10.47
C GLY A 7 -3.54 7.26 -10.32
N THR A 8 -4.56 7.76 -9.61
CA THR A 8 -4.79 9.20 -9.38
C THR A 8 -4.45 9.64 -7.96
N ILE A 9 -4.04 8.74 -7.08
CA ILE A 9 -3.79 9.05 -5.66
C ILE A 9 -2.32 9.44 -5.48
N GLU A 10 -2.05 10.74 -5.48
CA GLU A 10 -0.68 11.26 -5.36
C GLU A 10 0.01 10.87 -4.03
N GLY A 11 -0.73 10.80 -2.93
CA GLY A 11 -0.20 10.48 -1.61
C GLY A 11 -0.12 8.98 -1.27
N LEU A 12 -0.31 8.09 -2.25
CA LEU A 12 -0.33 6.64 -1.99
C LEU A 12 1.09 6.10 -1.81
N VAL A 13 1.43 5.70 -0.58
CA VAL A 13 2.78 5.22 -0.22
C VAL A 13 2.84 3.72 0.09
N ASP A 14 1.77 3.16 0.66
CA ASP A 14 1.62 1.73 0.95
C ASP A 14 0.34 1.21 0.31
N LEU A 15 0.42 0.09 -0.41
CA LEU A 15 -0.74 -0.54 -1.05
C LEU A 15 -0.73 -2.05 -0.86
N ASN A 16 -1.77 -2.58 -0.21
CA ASN A 16 -2.03 -4.02 -0.15
C ASN A 16 -3.34 -4.32 -0.88
N ILE A 17 -3.22 -5.04 -2.00
CA ILE A 17 -4.34 -5.45 -2.86
C ILE A 17 -4.25 -6.96 -3.16
N CYS A 18 -3.65 -7.72 -2.25
CA CYS A 18 -3.59 -9.18 -2.35
C CYS A 18 -5.00 -9.81 -2.40
N HIS A 19 -5.10 -11.00 -2.99
CA HIS A 19 -6.35 -11.80 -3.05
C HIS A 19 -7.52 -11.07 -3.73
N ASN A 20 -7.24 -10.37 -4.83
CA ASN A 20 -8.26 -9.77 -5.69
C ASN A 20 -8.29 -10.47 -7.07
N TYR A 21 -9.06 -9.90 -8.01
CA TYR A 21 -9.16 -10.37 -9.39
C TYR A 21 -8.59 -9.35 -10.37
N ILE A 22 -7.46 -8.73 -10.04
CA ILE A 22 -6.79 -7.75 -10.91
C ILE A 22 -6.07 -8.52 -12.02
N GLU A 23 -6.26 -8.09 -13.26
CA GLU A 23 -5.61 -8.66 -14.46
C GLU A 23 -4.77 -7.61 -15.19
N ASP A 24 -5.24 -6.37 -15.21
CA ASP A 24 -4.54 -5.21 -15.74
C ASP A 24 -3.89 -4.40 -14.59
N PRO A 25 -2.55 -4.43 -14.46
CA PRO A 25 -1.83 -3.67 -13.44
C PRO A 25 -1.47 -2.25 -13.90
N THR A 26 -1.76 -1.85 -15.14
CA THR A 26 -1.25 -0.58 -15.71
C THR A 26 -1.61 0.68 -14.92
N PRO A 27 -2.76 0.79 -14.20
CA PRO A 27 -3.01 1.96 -13.36
C PRO A 27 -1.97 2.16 -12.24
N LEU A 28 -1.33 1.09 -11.77
CA LEU A 28 -0.28 1.16 -10.75
C LEU A 28 0.95 1.91 -11.25
N TYR A 29 1.17 1.97 -12.56
CA TYR A 29 2.35 2.64 -13.12
C TYR A 29 2.35 4.15 -12.86
N ASN A 30 1.20 4.73 -12.52
CA ASN A 30 1.07 6.14 -12.15
C ASN A 30 1.31 6.40 -10.65
N CYS A 31 1.41 5.36 -9.81
CA CYS A 31 1.60 5.48 -8.36
C CYS A 31 3.08 5.76 -8.03
N LYS A 32 3.62 6.91 -8.45
CA LYS A 32 5.06 7.21 -8.40
C LYS A 32 5.64 7.38 -6.98
N ASN A 33 4.79 7.62 -5.99
CA ASN A 33 5.18 7.74 -4.59
C ASN A 33 5.01 6.42 -3.81
N LEU A 34 4.63 5.33 -4.49
CA LEU A 34 4.47 4.05 -3.83
C LEU A 34 5.82 3.50 -3.41
N GLU A 35 5.93 3.16 -2.14
CA GLU A 35 7.14 2.61 -1.53
C GLU A 35 7.00 1.11 -1.26
N ARG A 36 5.78 0.63 -0.97
CA ARG A 36 5.53 -0.79 -0.68
C ARG A 36 4.23 -1.28 -1.31
N LEU A 37 4.32 -2.38 -2.06
CA LEU A 37 3.21 -2.99 -2.79
C LEU A 37 3.11 -4.48 -2.49
N TRP A 38 1.96 -4.91 -1.99
CA TRP A 38 1.58 -6.31 -1.89
C TRP A 38 0.46 -6.62 -2.89
N ILE A 39 0.73 -7.49 -3.87
CA ILE A 39 -0.17 -7.75 -5.00
C ILE A 39 -0.34 -9.24 -5.32
N SER A 40 0.06 -10.13 -4.41
CA SER A 40 -0.05 -11.57 -4.60
C SER A 40 -1.50 -12.05 -4.76
N CYS A 41 -1.67 -13.27 -5.26
CA CYS A 41 -2.98 -13.91 -5.42
C CYS A 41 -3.98 -13.08 -6.26
N ASN A 42 -3.49 -12.41 -7.31
CA ASN A 42 -4.28 -11.78 -8.36
C ASN A 42 -4.24 -12.60 -9.67
N ARG A 43 -4.85 -12.10 -10.76
CA ARG A 43 -4.78 -12.69 -12.11
C ARG A 43 -3.66 -12.10 -12.97
N ILE A 44 -2.74 -11.35 -12.37
CA ILE A 44 -1.53 -10.82 -13.01
C ILE A 44 -0.57 -11.98 -13.28
N LYS A 45 -0.13 -12.11 -14.53
CA LYS A 45 0.75 -13.20 -14.95
C LYS A 45 2.19 -12.91 -14.50
N ARG A 46 2.97 -13.95 -14.15
CA ARG A 46 4.38 -13.81 -13.75
C ARG A 46 5.24 -12.99 -14.73
N LYS A 47 4.92 -13.07 -16.03
CA LYS A 47 5.61 -12.29 -17.07
C LYS A 47 5.43 -10.77 -16.96
N GLN A 48 4.39 -10.29 -16.27
CA GLN A 48 4.10 -8.86 -16.07
C GLN A 48 4.79 -8.30 -14.81
N TRP A 49 5.32 -9.15 -13.93
CA TRP A 49 5.96 -8.69 -12.70
C TRP A 49 7.17 -7.78 -12.94
N PRO A 50 8.06 -8.06 -13.92
CA PRO A 50 9.15 -7.16 -14.25
C PRO A 50 8.66 -5.77 -14.70
N GLU A 51 7.60 -5.71 -15.51
CA GLU A 51 7.02 -4.45 -15.99
C GLU A 51 6.48 -3.60 -14.82
N ILE A 52 5.87 -4.24 -13.82
CA ILE A 52 5.40 -3.55 -12.61
C ILE A 52 6.59 -3.00 -11.80
N ALA A 53 7.63 -3.81 -11.58
CA ALA A 53 8.81 -3.40 -10.83
C ALA A 53 9.58 -2.28 -11.54
N GLU A 54 9.67 -2.32 -12.87
CA GLU A 54 10.31 -1.27 -13.68
C GLU A 54 9.51 0.04 -13.63
N ALA A 55 8.18 -0.02 -13.65
CA ALA A 55 7.33 1.15 -13.55
C ALA A 55 7.38 1.83 -12.16
N LEU A 56 7.75 1.06 -11.13
CA LEU A 56 7.81 1.46 -9.72
C LEU A 56 9.21 1.19 -9.12
N PRO A 57 10.25 1.88 -9.61
CA PRO A 57 11.65 1.54 -9.27
C PRO A 57 12.01 1.80 -7.81
N ASN A 58 11.23 2.64 -7.11
CA ASN A 58 11.41 2.96 -5.69
C ASN A 58 10.46 2.16 -4.77
N CYS A 59 9.68 1.23 -5.34
CA CYS A 59 8.70 0.45 -4.60
C CYS A 59 9.21 -0.97 -4.36
N GLU A 60 9.18 -1.42 -3.11
CA GLU A 60 9.31 -2.83 -2.79
C GLU A 60 8.04 -3.56 -3.23
N CYS A 61 8.13 -4.32 -4.32
CA CYS A 61 7.01 -5.05 -4.89
C CYS A 61 7.03 -6.53 -4.47
N ILE A 62 5.99 -6.94 -3.75
CA ILE A 62 5.82 -8.29 -3.23
C ILE A 62 4.77 -9.05 -4.06
N PHE A 63 5.24 -9.90 -4.96
CA PHE A 63 4.41 -10.61 -5.94
C PHE A 63 4.01 -12.04 -5.52
N ASP A 64 4.81 -12.71 -4.71
CA ASP A 64 4.66 -14.13 -4.37
C ASP A 64 4.58 -14.30 -2.84
N LEU A 65 3.36 -14.40 -2.31
CA LEU A 65 3.09 -14.63 -0.89
C LEU A 65 2.11 -15.76 -0.68
N TRP A 66 2.40 -16.55 0.35
CA TRP A 66 1.58 -17.68 0.79
C TRP A 66 0.44 -17.27 1.72
N TRP A 67 0.56 -16.11 2.39
CA TRP A 67 -0.40 -15.63 3.39
C TRP A 67 -0.63 -14.12 3.20
N SER A 68 -1.90 -13.70 3.24
CA SER A 68 -2.32 -12.29 3.04
C SER A 68 -1.79 -11.33 4.09
N THR A 69 -1.27 -11.88 5.20
CA THR A 69 -0.73 -11.14 6.32
C THR A 69 0.80 -11.18 6.41
N GLY A 70 1.47 -11.88 5.48
CA GLY A 70 2.92 -12.06 5.49
C GLY A 70 3.70 -10.90 4.87
N ALA A 71 5.02 -11.01 4.91
CA ALA A 71 5.99 -10.07 4.32
C ALA A 71 5.91 -8.62 4.85
N GLY A 72 5.99 -8.47 6.18
CA GLY A 72 6.44 -7.22 6.80
C GLY A 72 5.44 -6.05 6.78
N TRP A 73 4.27 -6.18 6.15
CA TRP A 73 3.35 -5.04 6.05
C TRP A 73 2.85 -4.53 7.40
N ARG A 74 2.76 -5.40 8.42
CA ARG A 74 2.42 -5.05 9.82
C ARG A 74 3.60 -4.74 10.73
N GLU A 75 4.81 -4.76 10.19
CA GLU A 75 6.04 -4.59 10.99
C GLU A 75 6.58 -3.15 10.91
N HIS A 76 6.07 -2.34 9.96
CA HIS A 76 6.50 -0.98 9.72
C HIS A 76 5.71 0.04 10.55
N GLU A 77 6.34 1.15 10.95
CA GLU A 77 5.73 2.20 11.79
C GLU A 77 4.40 2.74 11.24
N ARG A 78 4.29 2.96 9.92
CA ARG A 78 3.04 3.33 9.23
C ARG A 78 1.88 2.39 9.52
N TYR A 79 2.10 1.09 9.72
CA TYR A 79 1.02 0.17 10.10
C TYR A 79 0.45 0.55 11.47
N PHE A 80 1.30 0.76 12.46
CA PHE A 80 0.88 1.13 13.81
C PHE A 80 0.21 2.51 13.81
N TRP A 81 0.71 3.45 13.01
CA TRP A 81 0.06 4.75 12.82
C TRP A 81 -1.36 4.60 12.24
N MET A 82 -1.55 3.84 11.16
CA MET A 82 -2.88 3.57 10.61
C MET A 82 -3.78 2.80 11.59
N HIS A 83 -3.22 1.82 12.31
CA HIS A 83 -3.95 1.02 13.28
C HIS A 83 -4.42 1.86 14.48
N SER A 84 -3.67 2.91 14.84
CA SER A 84 -4.03 3.86 15.90
C SER A 84 -5.32 4.65 15.60
N PHE A 85 -5.72 4.80 14.33
CA PHE A 85 -7.00 5.43 13.99
C PHE A 85 -8.20 4.63 14.47
N PHE A 86 -8.05 3.31 14.58
CA PHE A 86 -9.11 2.40 14.98
C PHE A 86 -8.98 1.95 16.44
N TYR A 87 -7.75 1.91 16.95
CA TYR A 87 -7.43 1.46 18.32
C TYR A 87 -6.50 2.47 19.02
N PRO A 88 -6.93 3.71 19.24
CA PRO A 88 -6.09 4.77 19.79
C PRO A 88 -5.58 4.45 21.20
N GLU A 89 -6.33 3.67 21.98
CA GLU A 89 -5.94 3.22 23.33
C GLU A 89 -4.70 2.33 23.36
N LEU A 90 -4.37 1.68 22.24
CA LEU A 90 -3.18 0.84 22.12
C LEU A 90 -1.91 1.62 21.77
N TYR A 91 -2.05 2.85 21.26
CA TYR A 91 -0.93 3.69 20.77
C TYR A 91 -1.08 5.17 21.20
N PRO A 92 -1.20 5.47 22.50
CA PRO A 92 -1.44 6.83 22.98
C PRO A 92 -0.38 7.84 22.48
N GLU A 93 0.86 7.40 22.27
CA GLU A 93 1.97 8.20 21.75
C GLU A 93 1.80 8.62 20.28
N LEU A 94 1.13 7.81 19.45
CA LEU A 94 0.90 8.12 18.03
C LEU A 94 -0.29 9.05 17.84
N VAL A 95 -1.29 8.94 18.72
CA VAL A 95 -2.46 9.84 18.74
C VAL A 95 -2.05 11.26 19.15
N ALA A 96 -1.18 11.39 20.14
CA ALA A 96 -0.67 12.69 20.57
C ALA A 96 0.11 13.43 19.47
N GLN A 97 0.74 12.69 18.55
CA GLN A 97 1.51 13.25 17.42
C GLN A 97 0.66 13.56 16.18
N SER A 98 -0.49 12.90 16.00
CA SER A 98 -1.40 13.12 14.86
C SER A 98 -2.37 14.28 15.06
N ALA A 99 -2.47 14.83 16.28
CA ALA A 99 -3.15 16.07 16.56
C ALA A 99 -2.35 17.26 15.98
N SER A 100 -2.47 17.48 14.66
CA SER A 100 -2.10 18.76 14.06
C SER A 100 -2.90 19.88 14.72
N PRO A 101 -2.31 21.07 14.96
CA PRO A 101 -3.06 22.21 15.46
C PRO A 101 -4.18 22.51 14.46
N VAL A 102 -5.41 22.59 14.96
CA VAL A 102 -6.55 23.09 14.18
C VAL A 102 -6.11 24.46 13.63
N PRO A 103 -6.14 24.69 12.30
CA PRO A 103 -5.84 26.02 11.77
C PRO A 103 -6.84 27.00 12.38
N GLU A 104 -6.36 27.96 13.16
CA GLU A 104 -7.18 29.10 13.58
C GLU A 104 -7.59 29.85 12.30
N GLY A 105 -8.89 29.92 12.07
CA GLY A 105 -9.50 30.69 10.98
C GLY A 105 -9.48 32.19 11.23
#